data_AF-A0A958LVV5-F1
#
_entry.id   AF-A0A958LVV5-F1
#
_cell.length_a   1.000
_cell.length_b   1.000
_cell.length_c   1.000
_cell.angle_alpha   90.00
_cell.angle_beta   90.00
_cell.angle_gamma   90.00
#
_symmetry.space_group_name_H-M   'P 1'
#
loop_
_entity.id
_entity.type
_entity.pdbx_description
1 polymer ?
#
loop_
_entity_poly.entity_id
_entity_poly.type
_entity_poly.pdbx_seq_one_letter_code
_entity_poly.pdbx_strand_id
1 'polypeptide(L)'
;MIQFIENKDKNLIPFIGSKSLCSFKRPLSEAMAWLKSYNLKGQTDVCILGAGGGYHIKYLSLRYPSVNIRVYGFNYEAIELLEEKFKNQGKIKLYHIDSLTGLSSLQDLQSFIVEKMPVIMPFRPSWQNNEEKYSNLLIKITQREVSVLKSNWHSMNVDINFSCNHLEEEKNFLTLKNLLQASDSLSTFDEKVLHLFDEIIR
;
A
#
# COMPACT_ATOMS: atom_id res chain seq x y z
N MET A 1 23.96 2.35 -1.92
CA MET A 1 24.64 1.07 -2.12
C MET A 1 23.97 -0.03 -1.33
N ILE A 2 23.25 -0.90 -2.03
CA ILE A 2 22.69 -2.15 -1.57
C ILE A 2 23.76 -3.23 -1.67
N GLN A 3 23.87 -4.04 -0.62
CA GLN A 3 24.69 -5.24 -0.60
C GLN A 3 23.79 -6.47 -0.62
N PHE A 4 24.18 -7.50 -1.35
CA PHE A 4 23.49 -8.78 -1.35
C PHE A 4 24.30 -9.80 -0.55
N ILE A 5 23.67 -10.34 0.49
CA ILE A 5 24.29 -11.36 1.34
C ILE A 5 23.49 -12.65 1.18
N GLU A 6 24.19 -13.73 0.82
CA GLU A 6 23.60 -15.05 0.76
C GLU A 6 23.32 -15.57 2.18
N ASN A 7 22.09 -16.01 2.44
CA ASN A 7 21.74 -16.66 3.70
C ASN A 7 22.06 -18.17 3.67
N LYS A 8 21.88 -18.85 4.80
CA LYS A 8 22.11 -20.31 4.92
C LYS A 8 21.32 -21.18 3.94
N ASP A 9 20.23 -20.66 3.38
CA ASP A 9 19.34 -21.33 2.45
C ASP A 9 19.61 -20.90 0.99
N LYS A 10 20.79 -20.31 0.72
CA LYS A 10 21.24 -19.81 -0.59
C LYS A 10 20.37 -18.69 -1.18
N ASN A 11 19.64 -17.97 -0.34
CA ASN A 11 18.85 -16.83 -0.76
C ASN A 11 19.68 -15.55 -0.71
N LEU A 12 19.69 -14.79 -1.81
CA LEU A 12 20.31 -13.47 -1.87
C LEU A 12 19.42 -12.42 -1.20
N ILE A 13 19.85 -11.92 -0.05
CA ILE A 13 19.11 -10.94 0.74
C ILE A 13 19.73 -9.55 0.55
N PRO A 14 18.95 -8.54 0.13
CA PRO A 14 19.45 -7.17 0.05
C PRO A 14 19.55 -6.52 1.44
N PHE A 15 20.63 -5.76 1.63
CA PHE A 15 20.93 -4.97 2.81
C PHE A 15 21.17 -3.50 2.43
N ILE A 16 20.68 -2.59 3.27
CA ILE A 16 21.09 -1.19 3.29
C ILE A 16 21.78 -0.92 4.63
N GLY A 17 23.08 -0.64 4.58
CA GLY A 17 23.90 -0.61 5.78
C GLY A 17 23.86 -1.96 6.50
N SER A 18 23.48 -1.96 7.77
CA SER A 18 23.40 -3.17 8.60
C SER A 18 22.01 -3.85 8.62
N LYS A 19 21.02 -3.32 7.90
CA LYS A 19 19.64 -3.82 7.94
C LYS A 19 19.23 -4.46 6.63
N SER A 20 18.65 -5.65 6.72
CA SER A 20 18.08 -6.36 5.56
C SER A 20 16.72 -5.79 5.17
N LEU A 21 16.40 -5.78 3.86
CA LEU A 21 15.11 -5.27 3.34
C LEU A 21 13.98 -6.30 3.37
N CYS A 22 14.27 -7.48 3.88
CA CYS A 22 13.35 -8.56 4.19
C CYS A 22 13.99 -9.44 5.27
N SER A 23 13.27 -10.45 5.73
CA SER A 23 13.80 -11.43 6.69
C SER A 23 15.03 -12.13 6.13
N PHE A 24 16.19 -11.94 6.78
CA PHE A 24 17.43 -12.63 6.40
C PHE A 24 17.32 -14.14 6.57
N LYS A 25 16.67 -14.60 7.64
CA LYS A 25 16.57 -16.03 7.97
C LYS A 25 15.47 -16.75 7.20
N ARG A 26 14.32 -16.10 6.95
CA ARG A 26 13.11 -16.75 6.41
C ARG A 26 12.31 -15.82 5.49
N PRO A 27 12.88 -15.39 4.34
CA PRO A 27 12.23 -14.42 3.45
C PRO A 27 10.91 -14.94 2.86
N LEU A 28 10.83 -16.24 2.54
CA LEU A 28 9.60 -16.85 2.03
C LEU A 28 8.50 -16.93 3.09
N SER A 29 8.84 -17.28 4.34
CA SER A 29 7.85 -17.33 5.43
C SER A 29 7.30 -15.93 5.75
N GLU A 30 8.15 -14.90 5.70
CA GLU A 30 7.74 -13.51 5.83
C GLU A 30 6.77 -13.11 4.70
N ALA A 31 7.12 -13.42 3.45
CA ALA A 31 6.25 -13.18 2.29
C ALA A 31 4.87 -13.86 2.43
N MET A 32 4.85 -15.12 2.92
CA MET A 32 3.61 -15.86 3.17
C MET A 32 2.77 -15.23 4.28
N ALA A 33 3.39 -14.85 5.39
CA ALA A 33 2.71 -14.21 6.52
C ALA A 33 2.13 -12.85 6.12
N TRP A 34 2.91 -12.06 5.37
CA TRP A 34 2.48 -10.79 4.80
C TRP A 34 1.29 -10.98 3.86
N LEU A 35 1.33 -11.94 2.93
CA LEU A 35 0.22 -12.13 1.99
C LEU A 35 -1.09 -12.55 2.69
N LYS A 36 -1.00 -13.29 3.80
CA LYS A 36 -2.17 -13.71 4.59
C LYS A 36 -2.93 -12.55 5.23
N SER A 37 -2.34 -11.36 5.38
CA SER A 37 -3.06 -10.19 5.93
C SER A 37 -3.97 -9.50 4.91
N TYR A 38 -4.07 -10.01 3.68
CA TYR A 38 -4.86 -9.40 2.61
C TYR A 38 -5.87 -10.38 2.03
N ASN A 39 -7.08 -9.88 1.75
CA ASN A 39 -8.09 -10.62 1.00
C ASN A 39 -8.10 -10.13 -0.45
N LEU A 40 -7.58 -10.95 -1.36
CA LEU A 40 -7.48 -10.62 -2.79
C LEU A 40 -8.57 -11.29 -3.65
N LYS A 41 -9.66 -11.77 -3.04
CA LYS A 41 -10.75 -12.39 -3.79
C LYS A 41 -11.41 -11.34 -4.70
N GLY A 42 -11.45 -11.63 -6.01
CA GLY A 42 -12.04 -10.73 -7.01
C GLY A 42 -11.16 -9.54 -7.41
N GLN A 43 -9.95 -9.43 -6.87
CA GLN A 43 -9.04 -8.33 -7.17
C GLN A 43 -8.26 -8.60 -8.46
N THR A 44 -8.13 -7.58 -9.30
CA THR A 44 -7.35 -7.63 -10.55
C THR A 44 -6.03 -6.89 -10.43
N ASP A 45 -5.94 -5.94 -9.51
CA ASP A 45 -4.83 -4.98 -9.42
C ASP A 45 -4.41 -4.78 -7.96
N VAL A 46 -3.09 -4.75 -7.72
CA VAL A 46 -2.51 -4.49 -6.40
C VAL A 46 -1.38 -3.48 -6.49
N CYS A 47 -1.27 -2.65 -5.44
CA CYS A 47 -0.23 -1.65 -5.28
C CYS A 47 0.63 -2.00 -4.07
N ILE A 48 1.90 -2.35 -4.29
CA ILE A 48 2.85 -2.67 -3.22
C ILE A 48 3.70 -1.43 -2.92
N LEU A 49 3.72 -1.01 -1.66
CA LEU A 49 4.64 0.02 -1.19
C LEU A 49 5.84 -0.64 -0.51
N GLY A 50 6.97 -0.70 -1.21
CA GLY A 50 8.18 -1.36 -0.70
C GLY A 50 8.57 -2.59 -1.51
N ALA A 51 9.68 -2.49 -2.22
CA ALA A 51 10.22 -3.51 -3.11
C ALA A 51 10.92 -4.68 -2.38
N GLY A 52 11.53 -4.42 -1.22
CA GLY A 52 12.25 -5.42 -0.42
C GLY A 52 13.29 -6.20 -1.23
N GLY A 53 13.39 -7.51 -0.98
CA GLY A 53 14.12 -8.46 -1.84
C GLY A 53 13.28 -9.11 -2.94
N GLY A 54 12.04 -8.65 -3.13
CA GLY A 54 11.10 -9.19 -4.10
C GLY A 54 10.57 -10.61 -3.82
N TYR A 55 10.80 -11.15 -2.62
CA TYR A 55 10.27 -12.47 -2.22
C TYR A 55 8.74 -12.45 -2.10
N HIS A 56 8.17 -11.38 -1.52
CA HIS A 56 6.73 -11.17 -1.44
C HIS A 56 6.10 -10.92 -2.80
N ILE A 57 6.77 -10.14 -3.65
CA ILE A 57 6.34 -9.89 -5.03
C ILE A 57 6.27 -11.21 -5.81
N LYS A 58 7.33 -12.03 -5.76
CA LYS A 58 7.38 -13.34 -6.42
C LYS A 58 6.33 -14.30 -5.85
N TYR A 59 6.17 -14.34 -4.53
CA TYR A 59 5.20 -15.23 -3.91
C TYR A 59 3.76 -14.85 -4.30
N LEU A 60 3.45 -13.56 -4.30
CA LEU A 60 2.17 -13.02 -4.73
C LEU A 60 1.89 -13.36 -6.20
N SER A 61 2.86 -13.16 -7.09
CA SER A 61 2.70 -13.41 -8.53
C SER A 61 2.46 -14.88 -8.87
N LEU A 62 3.00 -15.79 -8.05
CA LEU A 62 2.74 -17.24 -8.17
C LEU A 62 1.38 -17.63 -7.58
N ARG A 63 0.98 -17.05 -6.44
CA ARG A 63 -0.27 -17.38 -5.76
C ARG A 63 -1.50 -16.84 -6.48
N TYR A 64 -1.37 -15.67 -7.11
CA TYR A 64 -2.43 -14.98 -7.83
C TYR A 64 -1.96 -14.66 -9.27
N PRO A 65 -2.00 -15.65 -10.19
CA PRO A 65 -1.43 -15.49 -11.51
C PRO A 65 -2.07 -14.39 -12.37
N SER A 66 -3.35 -14.08 -12.13
CA SER A 66 -4.16 -13.11 -12.86
C SER A 66 -4.07 -11.67 -12.35
N VAL A 67 -3.41 -11.44 -11.21
CA VAL A 67 -3.32 -10.10 -10.60
C VAL A 67 -2.17 -9.31 -11.23
N ASN A 68 -2.45 -8.07 -11.62
CA ASN A 68 -1.45 -7.08 -12.00
C ASN A 68 -0.84 -6.46 -10.73
N ILE A 69 0.48 -6.42 -10.67
CA ILE A 69 1.24 -5.98 -9.51
C ILE A 69 2.02 -4.73 -9.90
N ARG A 70 1.71 -3.59 -9.26
CA ARG A 70 2.54 -2.38 -9.34
C ARG A 70 3.29 -2.20 -8.03
N VAL A 71 4.59 -1.98 -8.11
CA VAL A 71 5.48 -1.83 -6.94
C VAL A 71 6.09 -0.45 -6.98
N TYR A 72 5.90 0.33 -5.91
CA TYR A 72 6.48 1.65 -5.78
C TYR A 72 7.55 1.65 -4.69
N GLY A 73 8.72 2.21 -4.99
CA GLY A 73 9.78 2.33 -4.00
C GLY A 73 10.70 3.53 -4.14
N PHE A 74 11.30 3.92 -3.02
CA PHE A 74 12.21 5.08 -2.92
C PHE A 74 13.70 4.69 -3.05
N ASN A 75 14.00 3.41 -3.21
CA ASN A 75 15.37 2.94 -3.39
C ASN A 75 15.58 2.50 -4.84
N TYR A 76 16.24 3.35 -5.61
CA TYR A 76 16.54 3.12 -7.03
C TYR A 76 17.23 1.77 -7.27
N GLU A 77 18.32 1.49 -6.54
CA GLU A 77 19.12 0.27 -6.72
C GLU A 77 18.30 -1.01 -6.48
N ALA A 78 17.37 -1.00 -5.52
CA ALA A 78 16.48 -2.13 -5.27
C ALA A 78 15.46 -2.30 -6.40
N ILE A 79 14.92 -1.19 -6.92
CA ILE A 79 13.94 -1.19 -8.00
C ILE A 79 14.58 -1.71 -9.28
N GLU A 80 15.70 -1.13 -9.70
CA GLU A 80 16.44 -1.49 -10.92
C GLU A 80 16.80 -2.98 -10.95
N LEU A 81 17.32 -3.51 -9.83
CA LEU A 81 17.66 -4.94 -9.75
C LEU A 81 16.43 -5.85 -9.85
N LEU A 82 15.31 -5.46 -9.26
CA LEU A 82 14.09 -6.24 -9.33
C LEU A 82 13.40 -6.11 -10.69
N GLU A 83 13.53 -4.98 -11.37
CA GLU A 83 13.09 -4.81 -12.76
C GLU A 83 13.77 -5.82 -13.68
N GLU A 84 15.09 -5.94 -13.62
CA GLU A 84 15.80 -6.96 -14.39
C GLU A 84 15.37 -8.38 -14.00
N LYS A 85 15.17 -8.65 -12.70
CA LYS A 85 14.69 -9.95 -12.21
C LYS A 85 13.27 -10.30 -12.70
N PHE A 86 12.40 -9.30 -12.89
CA PHE A 86 10.99 -9.48 -13.25
C PHE A 86 10.66 -9.06 -14.68
N LYS A 87 11.64 -8.70 -15.50
CA LYS A 87 11.50 -8.17 -16.86
C LYS A 87 10.56 -8.96 -17.77
N ASN A 88 10.56 -10.29 -17.64
CA ASN A 88 9.73 -11.19 -18.46
C ASN A 88 8.34 -11.47 -17.84
N GLN A 89 7.99 -10.81 -16.73
CA GLN A 89 6.71 -10.96 -16.05
C GLN A 89 5.88 -9.70 -16.26
N GLY A 90 5.32 -9.51 -17.46
CA GLY A 90 4.64 -8.27 -17.88
C GLY A 90 3.50 -7.77 -16.97
N LYS A 91 3.00 -8.62 -16.05
CA LYS A 91 2.06 -8.24 -15.00
C LYS A 91 2.69 -7.54 -13.79
N ILE A 92 4.01 -7.54 -13.66
CA ILE A 92 4.76 -6.90 -12.58
C ILE A 92 5.41 -5.65 -13.16
N LYS A 93 5.04 -4.49 -12.63
CA LYS A 93 5.65 -3.21 -12.96
C LYS A 93 6.26 -2.62 -11.69
N LEU A 94 7.47 -2.11 -11.80
CA LEU A 94 8.15 -1.44 -10.71
C LEU A 94 8.37 0.02 -11.07
N TYR A 95 8.33 0.87 -10.05
CA TYR A 95 8.39 2.31 -10.20
C TYR A 95 9.27 2.89 -9.10
N HIS A 96 10.27 3.65 -9.52
CA HIS A 96 11.06 4.45 -8.61
C HIS A 96 10.36 5.80 -8.35
N ILE A 97 10.23 6.15 -7.06
CA ILE A 97 9.75 7.46 -6.61
C ILE A 97 10.94 8.22 -6.01
N ASP A 98 11.31 9.34 -6.61
CA ASP A 98 12.25 10.31 -6.04
C ASP A 98 11.79 11.75 -6.32
N SER A 99 12.57 12.73 -5.88
CA SER A 99 12.27 14.15 -6.06
C SER A 99 12.54 14.70 -7.47
N LEU A 100 13.26 13.97 -8.33
CA LEU A 100 13.71 14.46 -9.64
C LEU A 100 12.93 13.85 -10.81
N THR A 101 12.65 12.55 -10.74
CA THR A 101 11.89 11.77 -11.72
C THR A 101 10.54 11.30 -11.18
N GLY A 102 10.26 11.46 -9.87
CA GLY A 102 9.06 10.90 -9.26
C GLY A 102 7.74 11.57 -9.63
N LEU A 103 7.73 12.73 -10.31
CA LEU A 103 6.46 13.38 -10.69
C LEU A 103 5.63 12.49 -11.62
N SER A 104 6.25 11.88 -12.63
CA SER A 104 5.56 10.98 -13.57
C SER A 104 5.10 9.70 -12.89
N SER A 105 5.95 9.09 -12.05
CA SER A 105 5.61 7.90 -11.27
C SER A 105 4.49 8.17 -10.26
N LEU A 106 4.44 9.38 -9.67
CA LEU A 106 3.37 9.80 -8.76
C LEU A 106 2.06 10.08 -9.51
N GLN A 107 2.13 10.65 -10.71
CA GLN A 107 0.97 10.81 -11.59
C GLN A 107 0.41 9.45 -12.03
N ASP A 108 1.26 8.52 -12.47
CA ASP A 108 0.85 7.14 -12.79
C ASP A 108 0.23 6.43 -11.59
N LEU A 109 0.83 6.59 -10.40
CA LEU A 109 0.25 6.08 -9.16
C LEU A 109 -1.13 6.70 -8.92
N GLN A 110 -1.29 8.01 -9.02
CA GLN A 110 -2.56 8.69 -8.81
C GLN A 110 -3.64 8.18 -9.77
N SER A 111 -3.35 8.14 -11.08
CA SER A 111 -4.26 7.59 -12.09
C SER A 111 -4.61 6.13 -11.79
N PHE A 112 -3.62 5.32 -11.43
CA PHE A 112 -3.84 3.91 -11.08
C PHE A 112 -4.74 3.75 -9.85
N ILE A 113 -4.56 4.56 -8.81
CA ILE A 113 -5.43 4.52 -7.63
C ILE A 113 -6.87 4.89 -8.00
N VAL A 114 -7.06 5.95 -8.77
CA VAL A 114 -8.41 6.44 -9.15
C VAL A 114 -9.12 5.47 -10.10
N GLU A 115 -8.42 4.94 -11.11
CA GLU A 115 -9.04 4.12 -12.16
C GLU A 115 -9.24 2.66 -11.78
N LYS A 116 -8.34 2.11 -10.96
CA LYS A 116 -8.30 0.66 -10.67
C LYS A 116 -8.64 0.31 -9.24
N MET A 117 -8.65 1.30 -8.34
CA MET A 117 -8.90 1.09 -6.90
C MET A 117 -8.17 -0.15 -6.34
N PRO A 118 -6.85 -0.27 -6.57
CA PRO A 118 -6.10 -1.48 -6.26
C PRO A 118 -6.01 -1.70 -4.75
N VAL A 119 -5.79 -2.96 -4.34
CA VAL A 119 -5.47 -3.23 -2.93
C VAL A 119 -4.07 -2.67 -2.61
N ILE A 120 -4.01 -1.75 -1.64
CA ILE A 120 -2.74 -1.17 -1.16
C ILE A 120 -2.08 -2.09 -0.14
N MET A 121 -0.89 -2.58 -0.47
CA MET A 121 -0.17 -3.60 0.29
C MET A 121 1.21 -3.07 0.74
N PRO A 122 1.30 -2.40 1.90
CA PRO A 122 2.58 -1.95 2.44
C PRO A 122 3.47 -3.13 2.85
N PHE A 123 4.70 -3.18 2.35
CA PHE A 123 5.73 -4.13 2.80
C PHE A 123 6.75 -3.42 3.69
N ARG A 124 6.34 -3.18 4.94
CA ARG A 124 7.10 -2.40 5.93
C ARG A 124 8.55 -2.86 6.19
N PRO A 125 8.90 -4.17 6.13
CA PRO A 125 10.29 -4.59 6.32
C PRO A 125 11.28 -3.93 5.34
N SER A 126 10.84 -3.46 4.18
CA SER A 126 11.73 -2.79 3.24
C SER A 126 11.78 -1.27 3.38
N TRP A 127 11.00 -0.68 4.29
CA TRP A 127 10.88 0.79 4.39
C TRP A 127 12.15 1.41 4.97
N GLN A 128 12.72 0.79 6.00
CA GLN A 128 14.01 1.17 6.59
C GLN A 128 14.11 2.70 6.82
N ASN A 129 15.15 3.34 6.30
CA ASN A 129 15.39 4.77 6.42
C ASN A 129 14.37 5.66 5.67
N ASN A 130 13.43 5.06 4.93
CA ASN A 130 12.37 5.77 4.19
C ASN A 130 10.99 5.58 4.83
N GLU A 131 10.90 5.12 6.08
CA GLU A 131 9.63 4.88 6.78
C GLU A 131 8.69 6.09 6.76
N GLU A 132 9.20 7.29 6.98
CA GLU A 132 8.39 8.51 6.92
C GLU A 132 7.83 8.76 5.52
N LYS A 133 8.67 8.64 4.47
CA LYS A 133 8.24 8.82 3.08
C LYS A 133 7.16 7.82 2.67
N TYR A 134 7.35 6.55 3.02
CA TYR A 134 6.36 5.51 2.75
C TYR A 134 5.07 5.71 3.55
N SER A 135 5.17 6.13 4.82
CA SER A 135 4.00 6.40 5.66
C SER A 135 3.19 7.57 5.10
N ASN A 136 3.86 8.67 4.72
CA ASN A 136 3.22 9.82 4.10
C ASN A 136 2.57 9.46 2.76
N LEU A 137 3.23 8.66 1.93
CA LEU A 137 2.66 8.18 0.68
C LEU A 137 1.42 7.30 0.94
N LEU A 138 1.50 6.36 1.89
CA LEU A 138 0.41 5.48 2.25
C LEU A 138 -0.83 6.27 2.71
N ILE A 139 -0.64 7.29 3.56
CA ILE A 139 -1.74 8.14 4.03
C ILE A 139 -2.41 8.85 2.85
N LYS A 140 -1.61 9.46 1.97
CA LYS A 140 -2.12 10.19 0.79
C LYS A 140 -2.90 9.29 -0.16
N ILE A 141 -2.38 8.12 -0.50
CA ILE A 141 -3.05 7.23 -1.47
C ILE A 141 -4.28 6.52 -0.89
N THR A 142 -4.31 6.28 0.43
CA THR A 142 -5.48 5.70 1.08
C THR A 142 -6.53 6.74 1.45
N GLN A 143 -6.25 8.03 1.19
CA GLN A 143 -7.11 9.17 1.54
C GLN A 143 -7.57 9.15 3.01
N ARG A 144 -6.76 8.56 3.90
CA ARG A 144 -7.06 8.46 5.35
C ARG A 144 -6.69 9.73 6.13
N GLU A 145 -6.41 10.80 5.42
CA GLU A 145 -6.18 12.11 6.00
C GLU A 145 -7.53 12.77 6.27
N VAL A 146 -7.74 13.24 7.50
CA VAL A 146 -8.97 13.90 7.94
C VAL A 146 -9.36 15.06 7.03
N SER A 147 -8.37 15.79 6.49
CA SER A 147 -8.55 16.90 5.55
C SER A 147 -9.16 16.46 4.21
N VAL A 148 -8.68 15.36 3.62
CA VAL A 148 -9.16 14.80 2.34
C VAL A 148 -10.54 14.19 2.49
N LEU A 149 -10.82 13.55 3.63
CA LEU A 149 -12.17 13.07 3.92
C LEU A 149 -13.14 14.22 4.19
N LYS A 150 -12.73 15.28 4.90
CA LYS A 150 -13.54 16.50 5.03
C LYS A 150 -13.93 17.05 3.66
N SER A 151 -12.99 17.17 2.71
CA SER A 151 -13.28 17.69 1.37
C SER A 151 -14.19 16.77 0.56
N ASN A 152 -13.94 15.46 0.58
CA ASN A 152 -14.75 14.50 -0.17
C ASN A 152 -16.16 14.36 0.43
N TRP A 153 -16.28 14.36 1.76
CA TRP A 153 -17.58 14.27 2.45
C TRP A 153 -18.50 15.45 2.13
N HIS A 154 -17.96 16.68 2.11
CA HIS A 154 -18.74 17.86 1.72
C HIS A 154 -19.21 17.78 0.26
N SER A 155 -18.47 17.08 -0.60
CA SER A 155 -18.85 16.87 -2.00
C SER A 155 -19.83 15.73 -2.23
N MET A 156 -19.94 14.77 -1.30
CA MET A 156 -20.80 13.58 -1.46
C MET A 156 -22.28 13.84 -1.16
N ASN A 157 -22.66 15.03 -0.67
CA ASN A 157 -24.05 15.48 -0.51
C ASN A 157 -24.95 14.46 0.24
N VAL A 158 -24.37 13.71 1.18
CA VAL A 158 -25.07 12.67 1.95
C VAL A 158 -25.60 13.30 3.24
N ASP A 159 -26.91 13.20 3.47
CA ASP A 159 -27.61 13.63 4.70
C ASP A 159 -27.22 12.71 5.89
N ILE A 160 -25.98 12.86 6.35
CA ILE A 160 -25.45 12.26 7.57
C ILE A 160 -24.84 13.42 8.38
N ASN A 161 -25.46 13.75 9.52
CA ASN A 161 -24.89 14.69 10.48
C ASN A 161 -23.61 14.09 11.06
N PHE A 162 -22.48 14.55 10.52
CA PHE A 162 -21.15 14.09 10.89
C PHE A 162 -20.48 15.13 11.78
N SER A 163 -20.30 14.81 13.06
CA SER A 163 -19.61 15.68 14.02
C SER A 163 -18.09 15.56 13.83
N CYS A 164 -17.54 16.43 12.99
CA CYS A 164 -16.11 16.49 12.66
C CYS A 164 -15.19 16.72 13.86
N ASN A 165 -15.73 17.20 14.99
CA ASN A 165 -14.96 17.53 16.19
C ASN A 165 -14.29 16.28 16.81
N HIS A 166 -14.81 15.08 16.53
CA HIS A 166 -14.25 13.80 17.00
C HIS A 166 -13.07 13.28 16.15
N LEU A 167 -12.74 13.96 15.04
CA LEU A 167 -11.61 13.60 14.18
C LEU A 167 -10.31 14.36 14.53
N GLU A 168 -10.37 15.29 15.47
CA GLU A 168 -9.25 16.19 15.79
C GLU A 168 -8.28 15.62 16.83
N GLU A 169 -8.57 14.44 17.40
CA GLU A 169 -7.65 13.73 18.30
C GLU A 169 -6.49 13.07 17.52
N GLU A 170 -5.47 13.90 17.29
CA GLU A 170 -4.05 13.61 17.14
C GLU A 170 -3.63 12.34 16.38
N LYS A 171 -3.05 12.56 15.19
CA LYS A 171 -2.05 11.72 14.50
C LYS A 171 -2.45 10.30 14.08
N ASN A 172 -3.67 9.83 14.32
CA ASN A 172 -4.01 8.43 14.09
C ASN A 172 -4.96 8.24 12.92
N PHE A 173 -4.64 7.22 12.11
CA PHE A 173 -5.50 6.59 11.15
C PHE A 173 -6.96 6.58 11.61
N LEU A 174 -7.87 7.02 10.75
CA LEU A 174 -9.30 6.80 10.96
C LEU A 174 -9.57 5.31 11.15
N THR A 175 -10.01 4.94 12.35
CA THR A 175 -10.52 3.61 12.64
C THR A 175 -12.03 3.60 12.48
N LEU A 176 -12.62 2.41 12.31
CA LEU A 176 -14.08 2.22 12.34
C LEU A 176 -14.71 2.84 13.60
N LYS A 177 -13.97 2.84 14.73
CA LYS A 177 -14.38 3.49 15.97
C LYS A 177 -14.51 5.01 15.83
N ASN A 178 -13.59 5.67 15.13
CA ASN A 178 -13.65 7.11 14.88
C ASN A 178 -14.84 7.48 13.99
N LEU A 179 -15.18 6.65 13.01
CA LEU A 179 -16.36 6.84 12.15
C LEU A 179 -17.68 6.64 12.92
N LEU A 180 -17.72 5.64 13.81
CA LEU A 180 -18.88 5.38 14.67
C LEU A 180 -19.11 6.49 15.70
N GLN A 181 -18.03 7.08 16.24
CA GLN A 181 -18.13 8.18 17.21
C GLN A 181 -18.52 9.52 16.58
N ALA A 182 -18.31 9.69 15.27
CA ALA A 182 -18.65 10.91 14.55
C ALA A 182 -20.08 10.89 13.96
N SER A 183 -20.81 9.78 14.08
CA SER A 183 -22.19 9.62 13.62
C SER A 183 -23.18 9.80 14.77
N ASP A 184 -23.99 10.86 14.70
CA ASP A 184 -24.98 11.17 15.75
C ASP A 184 -26.23 10.29 15.71
N SER A 185 -26.34 9.30 14.80
CA SER A 185 -27.48 8.38 14.78
C SER A 185 -27.05 6.94 14.50
N LEU A 186 -27.06 6.12 15.55
CA LEU A 186 -26.69 4.70 15.50
C LEU A 186 -27.63 3.86 14.61
N SER A 187 -28.90 4.24 14.46
CA SER A 187 -29.92 3.42 13.78
C SER A 187 -29.98 3.58 12.26
N THR A 188 -29.41 4.65 11.69
CA THR A 188 -29.35 4.85 10.21
C THR A 188 -27.95 4.68 9.63
N PHE A 189 -26.94 4.50 10.50
CA PHE A 189 -25.54 4.42 10.09
C PHE A 189 -25.18 3.05 9.50
N ASP A 190 -25.69 1.94 10.05
CA ASP A 190 -25.37 0.60 9.52
C ASP A 190 -25.83 0.41 8.07
N GLU A 191 -27.05 0.85 7.73
CA GLU A 191 -27.56 0.77 6.36
C GLU A 191 -26.86 1.76 5.42
N LYS A 192 -26.61 3.01 5.87
CA LYS A 192 -25.98 4.03 5.02
C LYS A 192 -24.48 3.81 4.82
N VAL A 193 -23.77 3.26 5.81
CA VAL A 193 -22.32 2.96 5.69
C VAL A 193 -22.11 1.76 4.79
N LEU A 194 -22.93 0.71 4.89
CA LEU A 194 -22.90 -0.39 3.93
C LEU A 194 -23.19 0.13 2.51
N HIS A 195 -24.14 1.05 2.35
CA HIS A 195 -24.45 1.66 1.05
C HIS A 195 -23.32 2.57 0.53
N LEU A 196 -22.65 3.34 1.41
CA LEU A 196 -21.49 4.17 1.05
C LEU A 196 -20.29 3.30 0.66
N PHE A 197 -20.06 2.20 1.36
CA PHE A 197 -19.03 1.23 0.96
C PHE A 197 -19.39 0.52 -0.33
N ASP A 198 -20.67 0.17 -0.56
CA ASP A 198 -21.13 -0.43 -1.81
C ASP A 198 -21.07 0.56 -2.99
N GLU A 199 -21.26 1.87 -2.77
CA GLU A 199 -21.07 2.91 -3.79
C GLU A 199 -19.60 3.26 -4.04
N ILE A 200 -18.74 3.20 -3.02
CA ILE A 200 -17.28 3.39 -3.18
C ILE A 200 -16.61 2.16 -3.81
N ILE A 201 -17.20 0.97 -3.67
CA ILE A 201 -16.70 -0.30 -4.22
C ILE A 201 -17.25 -0.59 -5.63
N ARG A 202 -18.19 0.20 -6.15
CA ARG A 202 -18.65 0.15 -7.55
C ARG A 202 -17.88 1.12 -8.44
#